data_AF-A0A2E5RNA4-F1
#
_entry.id   AF-A0A2E5RNA4-F1
#
_cell.length_a   1.000
_cell.length_b   1.000
_cell.length_c   1.000
_cell.angle_alpha   90.00
_cell.angle_beta   90.00
_cell.angle_gamma   90.00
#
_symmetry.space_group_name_H-M   'P 1'
#
loop_
_entity.id
_entity.type
_entity.pdbx_description
1 polymer ?
#
loop_
_entity_poly.entity_id
_entity_poly.type
_entity_poly.pdbx_seq_one_letter_code
_entity_poly.pdbx_strand_id
1 'polypeptide(L)'
;MFTTVGSSTRKFKIYNKHNSKIKISNLKLAGGSNSIFRLNVNGVPGIEFKDLEIRAKDSMWVYADVTVDPGNTNLPFVVTDSIEFTTNGNFQDVKLVAFGQNAIFHKSGNGNTSFYIDCDDIWENDTPHVVYGIAVIDTNCSLTIEKGTRVYFHNNGAIVALNKSSLKINGTKDEPVILEGDRLEPSYDNIAGQWQGIYLFPLSIDNEVNWAVIKNARLGIQADTLNSSVSSNPTLTIRNSMIYNCSSIGISGRGSWIEGSNCVFVNCGDYCGAFSLGGKYSFKHCTFGNYSPNGIDKAAVVLNNWFEDNNRNIIPRDLETADFTNCIIYGAQENELLLSKVDEATFNHHFKNCLIKVNTNDVDTESPNFVNCAVNENPDFKDIYFHDFNLNENSSAINLGDVSEVNSDLINLEFDLNNTSRTNDGKPDAGAYEYLAE
;
A
#
# COMPACT_ATOMS: atom_id res chain seq x y z
N MET A 1 3.53 -0.49 -18.28
CA MET A 1 4.76 0.33 -18.16
C MET A 1 4.46 1.73 -18.65
N PHE A 2 5.00 2.76 -18.01
CA PHE A 2 4.72 4.14 -18.39
C PHE A 2 5.59 4.58 -19.58
N THR A 3 5.00 5.32 -20.50
CA THR A 3 5.72 5.91 -21.63
C THR A 3 6.80 6.87 -21.14
N THR A 4 7.94 6.98 -21.84
CA THR A 4 9.21 7.65 -21.44
C THR A 4 10.10 6.93 -20.42
N VAL A 5 9.64 5.85 -19.79
CA VAL A 5 10.46 4.99 -18.91
C VAL A 5 10.70 3.63 -19.60
N GLY A 6 11.93 3.14 -19.57
CA GLY A 6 12.27 1.84 -20.17
C GLY A 6 11.56 0.68 -19.46
N SER A 7 11.17 -0.35 -20.22
CA SER A 7 10.59 -1.59 -19.67
C SER A 7 11.57 -2.34 -18.78
N SER A 8 11.06 -3.26 -17.96
CA SER A 8 11.90 -4.37 -17.50
C SER A 8 12.43 -5.17 -18.69
N THR A 9 13.71 -5.52 -18.63
CA THR A 9 14.33 -6.40 -19.63
C THR A 9 13.84 -7.83 -19.42
N ARG A 10 13.18 -8.39 -20.42
CA ARG A 10 12.81 -9.82 -20.46
C ARG A 10 13.96 -10.61 -21.08
N LYS A 11 14.21 -11.82 -20.58
CA LYS A 11 15.29 -12.69 -21.06
C LYS A 11 14.79 -14.10 -21.29
N PHE A 12 15.36 -14.75 -22.29
CA PHE A 12 15.17 -16.18 -22.55
C PHE A 12 16.45 -16.79 -23.12
N LYS A 13 16.49 -18.12 -23.17
CA LYS A 13 17.60 -18.87 -23.77
C LYS A 13 17.14 -19.59 -25.02
N ILE A 14 18.01 -19.57 -26.02
CA ILE A 14 17.93 -20.46 -27.17
C ILE A 14 18.84 -21.65 -26.86
N TYR A 15 18.29 -22.87 -26.91
CA TYR A 15 19.02 -24.09 -26.59
C TYR A 15 19.29 -24.92 -27.84
N ASN A 16 20.55 -25.33 -28.02
CA ASN A 16 20.88 -26.38 -28.96
C ASN A 16 20.73 -27.76 -28.31
N LYS A 17 19.62 -28.45 -28.61
CA LYS A 17 19.37 -29.80 -28.08
C LYS A 17 20.16 -30.90 -28.81
N HIS A 18 20.83 -30.59 -29.92
CA HIS A 18 21.56 -31.57 -30.73
C HIS A 18 22.98 -31.82 -30.20
N ASN A 19 23.59 -32.92 -30.66
CA ASN A 19 24.97 -33.30 -30.34
C ASN A 19 26.00 -32.68 -31.31
N SER A 20 25.54 -31.87 -32.26
CA SER A 20 26.37 -31.13 -33.23
C SER A 20 26.11 -29.63 -33.10
N LYS A 21 27.03 -28.81 -33.59
CA LYS A 21 26.83 -27.36 -33.62
C LYS A 21 25.63 -27.01 -34.52
N ILE A 22 24.84 -26.03 -34.11
CA ILE A 22 23.80 -25.42 -34.95
C ILE A 22 24.21 -24.00 -35.32
N LYS A 23 23.76 -23.56 -36.50
CA LYS A 23 23.98 -22.22 -37.00
C LYS A 23 22.64 -21.56 -37.27
N ILE A 24 22.32 -20.53 -36.49
CA ILE A 24 21.18 -19.65 -36.75
C ILE A 24 21.65 -18.68 -37.83
N SER A 25 21.12 -18.83 -39.04
CA SER A 25 21.52 -18.01 -40.18
C SER A 25 21.10 -16.55 -40.01
N ASN A 26 19.93 -16.32 -39.38
CA ASN A 26 19.47 -14.98 -39.05
C ASN A 26 18.66 -14.95 -37.75
N LEU A 27 18.89 -13.94 -36.92
CA LEU A 27 18.08 -13.56 -35.76
C LEU A 27 17.84 -12.05 -35.87
N LYS A 28 16.59 -11.60 -35.96
CA LYS A 28 16.26 -10.18 -36.10
C LYS A 28 14.95 -9.81 -35.41
N LEU A 29 14.76 -8.52 -35.15
CA LEU A 29 13.43 -7.96 -34.91
C LEU A 29 12.66 -7.90 -36.23
N ALA A 30 11.39 -8.34 -36.24
CA ALA A 30 10.54 -8.28 -37.42
C ALA A 30 10.31 -6.83 -37.87
N GLY A 31 10.13 -5.92 -36.91
CA GLY A 31 10.06 -4.47 -37.14
C GLY A 31 11.38 -3.82 -37.60
N GLY A 32 12.51 -4.53 -37.53
CA GLY A 32 13.83 -4.03 -37.93
C GLY A 32 14.20 -2.72 -37.22
N SER A 33 14.65 -1.73 -37.99
CA SER A 33 15.00 -0.39 -37.47
C SER A 33 13.80 0.43 -36.98
N ASN A 34 12.59 0.04 -37.37
CA ASN A 34 11.35 0.68 -36.93
C ASN A 34 10.79 0.03 -35.66
N SER A 35 11.43 -1.04 -35.17
CA SER A 35 11.05 -1.64 -33.90
C SER A 35 11.42 -0.71 -32.75
N ILE A 36 10.47 -0.54 -31.84
CA ILE A 36 10.68 0.13 -30.55
C ILE A 36 11.32 -0.80 -29.51
N PHE A 37 11.40 -2.10 -29.82
CA PHE A 37 12.11 -3.07 -29.00
C PHE A 37 13.60 -3.03 -29.30
N ARG A 38 14.41 -3.27 -28.27
CA ARG A 38 15.86 -3.40 -28.35
C ARG A 38 16.23 -4.82 -28.00
N LEU A 39 17.15 -5.42 -28.76
CA LEU A 39 17.68 -6.75 -28.46
C LEU A 39 19.13 -6.68 -28.04
N ASN A 40 19.49 -7.60 -27.16
CA ASN A 40 20.86 -7.96 -26.86
C ASN A 40 21.01 -9.48 -26.88
N VAL A 41 21.94 -9.98 -27.69
CA VAL A 41 22.20 -11.41 -27.89
C VAL A 41 23.61 -11.72 -27.37
N ASN A 42 23.71 -12.55 -26.33
CA ASN A 42 24.97 -12.90 -25.66
C ASN A 42 25.86 -11.69 -25.29
N GLY A 43 25.26 -10.58 -24.87
CA GLY A 43 25.96 -9.36 -24.49
C GLY A 43 26.11 -8.35 -25.62
N VAL A 44 25.80 -8.70 -26.87
CA VAL A 44 25.93 -7.81 -28.03
C VAL A 44 24.57 -7.17 -28.36
N PRO A 45 24.41 -5.84 -28.26
CA PRO A 45 23.19 -5.16 -28.68
C PRO A 45 23.09 -5.07 -30.21
N GLY A 46 21.88 -5.17 -30.75
CA GLY A 46 21.63 -5.10 -32.20
C GLY A 46 20.18 -5.38 -32.57
N ILE A 47 19.82 -5.11 -33.82
CA ILE A 47 18.47 -5.38 -34.37
C ILE A 47 18.43 -6.58 -35.32
N GLU A 48 19.60 -7.00 -35.82
CA GLU A 48 19.81 -8.16 -36.67
C GLU A 48 21.20 -8.77 -36.36
N PHE A 49 21.25 -10.10 -36.30
CA PHE A 49 22.44 -10.89 -36.02
C PHE A 49 22.49 -12.05 -36.99
N LYS A 50 23.64 -12.22 -37.66
CA LYS A 50 23.84 -13.26 -38.68
C LYS A 50 24.81 -14.31 -38.20
N ASP A 51 24.60 -15.52 -38.71
CA ASP A 51 25.56 -16.61 -38.57
C ASP A 51 25.95 -16.96 -37.12
N LEU A 52 24.97 -16.88 -36.21
CA LEU A 52 25.15 -17.17 -34.80
C LEU A 52 25.33 -18.69 -34.59
N GLU A 53 26.49 -19.11 -34.07
CA GLU A 53 26.77 -20.51 -33.76
C GLU A 53 26.47 -20.84 -32.29
N ILE A 54 25.79 -21.97 -32.07
CA ILE A 54 25.59 -22.55 -30.74
C ILE A 54 26.20 -23.95 -30.74
N ARG A 55 27.15 -24.19 -29.81
CA ARG A 55 27.83 -25.49 -29.67
C ARG A 55 26.82 -26.60 -29.30
N ALA A 56 27.23 -27.84 -29.51
CA ALA A 56 26.43 -29.00 -29.11
C ALA A 56 26.09 -28.89 -27.61
N LYS A 57 24.80 -29.10 -27.27
CA LYS A 57 24.28 -29.00 -25.88
C LYS A 57 24.47 -27.65 -25.18
N ASP A 58 24.74 -26.59 -25.93
CA ASP A 58 24.95 -25.25 -25.38
C ASP A 58 23.73 -24.35 -25.56
N SER A 59 23.78 -23.14 -25.02
CA SER A 59 22.71 -22.14 -25.09
C SER A 59 23.22 -20.73 -25.34
N MET A 60 22.32 -19.87 -25.80
CA MET A 60 22.56 -18.45 -26.01
C MET A 60 21.50 -17.64 -25.28
N TRP A 61 21.91 -16.57 -24.60
CA TRP A 61 20.99 -15.64 -23.97
C TRP A 61 20.51 -14.59 -24.96
N VAL A 62 19.22 -14.30 -24.91
CA VAL A 62 18.61 -13.15 -25.58
C VAL A 62 17.88 -12.33 -24.54
N TYR A 63 18.15 -11.02 -24.56
CA TYR A 63 17.50 -10.01 -23.76
C TYR A 63 16.71 -9.09 -24.70
N ALA A 64 15.51 -8.71 -24.28
CA ALA A 64 14.65 -7.79 -24.99
C ALA A 64 14.08 -6.77 -23.99
N ASP A 65 14.11 -5.50 -24.35
CA ASP A 65 13.44 -4.41 -23.63
C ASP A 65 12.85 -3.41 -24.61
N VAL A 66 11.97 -2.53 -24.14
CA VAL A 66 11.31 -1.52 -24.98
C VAL A 66 11.23 -0.22 -24.20
N THR A 67 11.38 0.90 -24.89
CA THR A 67 11.02 2.22 -24.37
C THR A 67 9.97 2.78 -25.31
N VAL A 68 8.78 3.07 -24.80
CA VAL A 68 7.72 3.61 -25.64
C VAL A 68 7.66 5.12 -25.48
N ASP A 69 7.73 5.82 -26.61
CA ASP A 69 7.46 7.26 -26.69
C ASP A 69 5.97 7.51 -26.45
N PRO A 70 5.55 8.39 -25.53
CA PRO A 70 4.15 8.73 -25.35
C PRO A 70 3.57 9.27 -26.67
N GLY A 71 2.73 8.47 -27.32
CA GLY A 71 1.78 9.04 -28.26
C GLY A 71 0.81 9.98 -27.53
N ASN A 72 0.04 10.78 -28.28
CA ASN A 72 -1.00 11.68 -27.75
C ASN A 72 -2.22 10.97 -27.14
N THR A 73 -2.11 9.73 -26.70
CA THR A 73 -3.23 8.92 -26.21
C THR A 73 -3.03 8.52 -24.75
N ASN A 74 -3.91 8.97 -23.87
CA ASN A 74 -3.89 8.65 -22.42
C ASN A 74 -4.33 7.23 -22.08
N LEU A 75 -4.83 6.48 -23.07
CA LEU A 75 -5.29 5.11 -22.90
C LEU A 75 -4.12 4.11 -22.86
N PRO A 76 -4.22 3.03 -22.06
CA PRO A 76 -3.33 1.89 -22.20
C PRO A 76 -3.33 1.38 -23.65
N PHE A 77 -2.16 1.19 -24.22
CA PHE A 77 -2.01 0.70 -25.58
C PHE A 77 -1.06 -0.50 -25.59
N VAL A 78 -1.26 -1.39 -26.56
CA VAL A 78 -0.44 -2.59 -26.75
C VAL A 78 0.49 -2.36 -27.93
N VAL A 79 1.78 -2.54 -27.70
CA VAL A 79 2.79 -2.57 -28.76
C VAL A 79 3.33 -3.97 -28.90
N THR A 80 3.44 -4.43 -30.14
CA THR A 80 3.88 -5.78 -30.47
C THR A 80 4.99 -5.77 -31.50
N ASP A 81 5.86 -6.76 -31.39
CA ASP A 81 6.85 -7.12 -32.41
C ASP A 81 7.14 -8.63 -32.29
N SER A 82 8.06 -9.16 -33.07
CA SER A 82 8.57 -10.51 -32.87
C SER A 82 10.06 -10.59 -33.15
N ILE A 83 10.73 -11.48 -32.42
CA ILE A 83 12.09 -11.90 -32.73
C ILE A 83 11.98 -13.08 -33.69
N GLU A 84 12.46 -12.91 -34.91
CA GLU A 84 12.42 -13.93 -35.97
C GLU A 84 13.76 -14.66 -36.04
N PHE A 85 13.71 -15.99 -36.09
CA PHE A 85 14.86 -16.88 -36.21
C PHE A 85 14.76 -17.68 -37.49
N THR A 86 15.87 -17.75 -38.23
CA THR A 86 16.03 -18.69 -39.35
C THR A 86 17.19 -19.62 -39.05
N THR A 87 16.92 -20.93 -39.03
CA THR A 87 17.93 -21.98 -38.77
C THR A 87 17.77 -23.12 -39.78
N ASN A 88 18.78 -23.34 -40.63
CA ASN A 88 18.74 -24.37 -41.69
C ASN A 88 17.47 -24.31 -42.57
N GLY A 89 17.00 -23.09 -42.90
CA GLY A 89 15.77 -22.89 -43.67
C GLY A 89 14.46 -22.98 -42.88
N ASN A 90 14.49 -23.38 -41.61
CA ASN A 90 13.32 -23.33 -40.74
C ASN A 90 13.14 -21.94 -40.13
N PHE A 91 11.90 -21.47 -40.07
CA PHE A 91 11.51 -20.22 -39.43
C PHE A 91 10.85 -20.49 -38.08
N GLN A 92 11.21 -19.71 -37.06
CA GLN A 92 10.56 -19.65 -35.76
C GLN A 92 10.50 -18.19 -35.31
N ASP A 93 9.55 -17.86 -34.45
CA ASP A 93 9.47 -16.53 -33.86
C ASP A 93 9.07 -16.55 -32.39
N VAL A 94 9.48 -15.51 -31.66
CA VAL A 94 9.06 -15.22 -30.29
C VAL A 94 8.33 -13.89 -30.31
N LYS A 95 7.06 -13.88 -29.91
CA LYS A 95 6.26 -12.65 -29.82
C LYS A 95 6.75 -11.77 -28.67
N LEU A 96 6.91 -10.49 -28.97
CA LEU A 96 7.15 -9.43 -28.01
C LEU A 96 5.85 -8.64 -27.87
N VAL A 97 5.37 -8.50 -26.66
CA VAL A 97 4.16 -7.74 -26.33
C VAL A 97 4.47 -6.88 -25.12
N ALA A 98 4.21 -5.58 -25.22
CA ALA A 98 4.33 -4.65 -24.11
C ALA A 98 3.10 -3.75 -24.04
N PHE A 99 2.73 -3.37 -22.80
CA PHE A 99 1.60 -2.51 -22.51
C PHE A 99 2.13 -1.15 -22.03
N GLY A 100 1.89 -0.11 -22.81
CA GLY A 100 2.25 1.27 -22.49
C GLY A 100 1.04 2.07 -21.97
N GLN A 101 1.24 3.02 -21.07
CA GLN A 101 0.23 4.01 -20.70
C GLN A 101 0.90 5.37 -20.53
N ASN A 102 0.25 6.45 -20.98
CA ASN A 102 0.71 7.81 -20.71
C ASN A 102 0.60 8.13 -19.22
N ALA A 103 1.48 8.98 -18.70
CA ALA A 103 1.50 9.34 -17.29
C ALA A 103 2.02 10.77 -17.07
N ILE A 104 1.50 11.44 -16.04
CA ILE A 104 2.01 12.73 -15.57
C ILE A 104 3.19 12.44 -14.63
N PHE A 105 4.40 12.80 -15.03
CA PHE A 105 5.60 12.57 -14.23
C PHE A 105 5.93 13.76 -13.34
N HIS A 106 5.79 13.56 -12.03
CA HIS A 106 6.15 14.52 -11.00
C HIS A 106 7.57 14.24 -10.53
N LYS A 107 8.51 15.13 -10.85
CA LYS A 107 9.93 14.92 -10.58
C LYS A 107 10.66 16.24 -10.35
N SER A 108 11.77 16.16 -9.62
CA SER A 108 12.65 17.31 -9.45
C SER A 108 13.45 17.61 -10.74
N GLY A 109 13.91 18.86 -10.86
CA GLY A 109 14.96 19.21 -11.82
C GLY A 109 16.34 18.66 -11.41
N ASN A 110 17.23 18.49 -12.41
CA ASN A 110 18.59 17.93 -12.34
C ASN A 110 19.20 17.78 -10.93
N GLY A 111 19.18 16.54 -10.39
CA GLY A 111 19.98 16.11 -9.24
C GLY A 111 19.32 16.19 -7.87
N ASN A 112 18.14 16.80 -7.75
CA ASN A 112 17.42 16.88 -6.49
C ASN A 112 16.60 15.60 -6.22
N THR A 113 16.41 15.24 -4.95
CA THR A 113 15.59 14.08 -4.55
C THR A 113 14.17 14.47 -4.13
N SER A 114 13.85 15.76 -4.07
CA SER A 114 12.56 16.31 -3.69
C SER A 114 12.14 17.46 -4.63
N PHE A 115 10.84 17.72 -4.69
CA PHE A 115 10.24 18.83 -5.42
C PHE A 115 8.97 19.30 -4.71
N TYR A 116 8.61 20.57 -4.90
CA TYR A 116 7.34 21.10 -4.40
C TYR A 116 6.23 20.81 -5.40
N ILE A 117 5.08 20.39 -4.86
CA ILE A 117 3.83 20.35 -5.60
C ILE A 117 3.28 21.78 -5.65
N ASP A 118 2.63 22.15 -6.75
CA ASP A 118 2.01 23.47 -6.85
C ASP A 118 0.94 23.64 -5.75
N CYS A 119 0.78 24.86 -5.27
CA CYS A 119 -0.15 25.13 -4.17
C CYS A 119 -1.59 24.92 -4.64
N ASP A 120 -2.37 24.14 -3.88
CA ASP A 120 -3.75 23.77 -4.21
C ASP A 120 -3.87 22.98 -5.53
N ASP A 121 -2.84 22.19 -5.83
CA ASP A 121 -2.84 21.29 -6.99
C ASP A 121 -3.91 20.20 -6.85
N ILE A 122 -4.43 19.76 -7.98
CA ILE A 122 -5.48 18.75 -8.08
C ILE A 122 -4.99 17.68 -9.06
N TRP A 123 -4.84 16.46 -8.55
CA TRP A 123 -4.52 15.28 -9.33
C TRP A 123 -5.81 14.58 -9.73
N GLU A 124 -6.14 14.71 -11.00
CA GLU A 124 -7.34 14.17 -11.63
C GLU A 124 -7.12 12.73 -12.12
N ASN A 125 -8.19 12.04 -12.49
CA ASN A 125 -8.13 10.63 -12.91
C ASN A 125 -7.94 10.42 -14.42
N ASP A 126 -7.77 11.49 -15.19
CA ASP A 126 -7.67 11.46 -16.65
C ASP A 126 -6.38 10.79 -17.14
N THR A 127 -5.30 10.95 -16.38
CA THR A 127 -3.97 10.40 -16.65
C THR A 127 -3.32 9.97 -15.34
N PRO A 128 -2.78 8.75 -15.23
CA PRO A 128 -2.07 8.37 -14.02
C PRO A 128 -0.90 9.29 -13.68
N HIS A 129 -0.67 9.50 -12.39
CA HIS A 129 0.45 10.30 -11.89
C HIS A 129 1.60 9.38 -11.47
N VAL A 130 2.84 9.76 -11.76
CA VAL A 130 4.04 9.01 -11.36
C VAL A 130 5.01 9.94 -10.63
N VAL A 131 5.24 9.65 -9.36
CA VAL A 131 6.11 10.43 -8.46
C VAL A 131 7.51 9.85 -8.45
N TYR A 132 8.49 10.66 -8.86
CA TYR A 132 9.92 10.37 -8.80
C TYR A 132 10.59 11.25 -7.73
N GLY A 133 10.86 10.66 -6.57
CA GLY A 133 11.41 11.36 -5.42
C GLY A 133 10.33 11.82 -4.43
N ILE A 134 10.64 12.82 -3.62
CA ILE A 134 9.77 13.30 -2.54
C ILE A 134 8.94 14.48 -3.04
N ALA A 135 7.64 14.27 -3.20
CA ALA A 135 6.67 15.30 -3.53
C ALA A 135 6.26 16.05 -2.25
N VAL A 136 6.55 17.34 -2.18
CA VAL A 136 6.36 18.16 -0.97
C VAL A 136 5.17 19.10 -1.17
N ILE A 137 4.14 18.95 -0.33
CA ILE A 137 3.06 19.92 -0.17
C ILE A 137 3.60 21.00 0.78
N ASP A 138 3.82 22.20 0.25
CA ASP A 138 4.47 23.28 1.00
C ASP A 138 3.57 23.87 2.10
N THR A 139 4.16 24.69 2.96
CA THR A 139 3.49 25.29 4.10
C THR A 139 2.29 26.14 3.67
N ASN A 140 1.11 25.86 4.26
CA ASN A 140 -0.18 26.47 3.91
C ASN A 140 -0.72 26.13 2.51
N CYS A 141 -0.18 25.10 1.85
CA CYS A 141 -0.71 24.61 0.58
C CYS A 141 -1.48 23.31 0.76
N SER A 142 -2.30 22.98 -0.23
CA SER A 142 -2.97 21.68 -0.30
C SER A 142 -2.62 20.89 -1.56
N LEU A 143 -2.76 19.58 -1.48
CA LEU A 143 -2.87 18.68 -2.64
C LEU A 143 -4.18 17.91 -2.51
N THR A 144 -4.98 17.91 -3.57
CA THR A 144 -6.17 17.09 -3.69
C THR A 144 -5.96 15.99 -4.73
N ILE A 145 -6.28 14.75 -4.39
CA ILE A 145 -6.23 13.59 -5.29
C ILE A 145 -7.66 13.08 -5.46
N GLU A 146 -8.22 13.27 -6.64
CA GLU A 146 -9.62 13.01 -6.93
C GLU A 146 -9.91 11.52 -7.16
N LYS A 147 -11.18 11.13 -7.02
CA LYS A 147 -11.64 9.74 -7.18
C LYS A 147 -11.16 9.08 -8.47
N GLY A 148 -10.86 7.79 -8.38
CA GLY A 148 -10.41 6.97 -9.51
C GLY A 148 -8.95 7.19 -9.90
N THR A 149 -8.28 8.20 -9.35
CA THR A 149 -6.88 8.52 -9.67
C THR A 149 -5.96 7.37 -9.30
N ARG A 150 -4.97 7.12 -10.17
CA ARG A 150 -3.87 6.17 -9.95
C ARG A 150 -2.58 6.95 -9.77
N VAL A 151 -1.97 6.82 -8.60
CA VAL A 151 -0.68 7.43 -8.27
C VAL A 151 0.36 6.34 -8.08
N TYR A 152 1.38 6.38 -8.91
CA TYR A 152 2.48 5.44 -8.88
C TYR A 152 3.72 6.11 -8.32
N PHE A 153 4.50 5.36 -7.55
CA PHE A 153 5.74 5.86 -6.96
C PHE A 153 6.92 5.07 -7.48
N HIS A 154 7.91 5.79 -7.99
CA HIS A 154 9.21 5.19 -8.23
C HIS A 154 9.90 4.85 -6.90
N ASN A 155 10.96 4.03 -6.94
CA ASN A 155 11.77 3.76 -5.77
C ASN A 155 12.23 5.08 -5.10
N ASN A 156 12.15 5.13 -3.77
CA ASN A 156 12.33 6.33 -2.93
C ASN A 156 11.26 7.43 -3.09
N GLY A 157 10.17 7.16 -3.81
CA GLY A 157 9.03 8.06 -3.95
C GLY A 157 8.27 8.27 -2.64
N ALA A 158 7.85 9.49 -2.35
CA ALA A 158 7.06 9.84 -1.16
C ALA A 158 6.16 11.04 -1.39
N ILE A 159 5.12 11.20 -0.56
CA ILE A 159 4.42 12.48 -0.36
C ILE A 159 4.75 12.98 1.04
N VAL A 160 5.08 14.27 1.16
CA VAL A 160 5.35 14.95 2.43
C VAL A 160 4.46 16.18 2.54
N ALA A 161 3.65 16.25 3.58
CA ALA A 161 2.82 17.41 3.91
C ALA A 161 3.48 18.21 5.04
N LEU A 162 3.95 19.43 4.77
CA LEU A 162 4.58 20.32 5.76
C LEU A 162 3.58 21.01 6.71
N ASN A 163 4.09 21.88 7.57
CA ASN A 163 3.31 22.68 8.53
C ASN A 163 2.14 23.41 7.86
N LYS A 164 0.93 23.31 8.43
CA LYS A 164 -0.33 23.87 7.93
C LYS A 164 -0.69 23.47 6.50
N SER A 165 -0.03 22.48 5.94
CA SER A 165 -0.43 21.91 4.65
C SER A 165 -1.47 20.80 4.86
N SER A 166 -2.17 20.45 3.78
CA SER A 166 -3.20 19.42 3.79
C SER A 166 -3.10 18.52 2.57
N LEU A 167 -3.19 17.21 2.80
CA LEU A 167 -3.43 16.20 1.76
C LEU A 167 -4.90 15.76 1.82
N LYS A 168 -5.60 15.83 0.68
CA LYS A 168 -6.98 15.35 0.52
C LYS A 168 -7.02 14.24 -0.52
N ILE A 169 -7.48 13.04 -0.14
CA ILE A 169 -7.71 11.93 -1.06
C ILE A 169 -9.21 11.64 -1.09
N ASN A 170 -9.84 11.97 -2.22
CA ASN A 170 -11.28 12.02 -2.39
C ASN A 170 -11.80 10.84 -3.22
N GLY A 171 -11.50 9.61 -2.81
CA GLY A 171 -12.01 8.41 -3.48
C GLY A 171 -13.52 8.21 -3.30
N THR A 172 -14.06 7.28 -4.08
CA THR A 172 -15.38 6.68 -3.83
C THR A 172 -15.30 5.16 -3.88
N LYS A 173 -16.36 4.47 -3.48
CA LYS A 173 -16.46 3.01 -3.58
C LYS A 173 -16.14 2.49 -4.98
N ASP A 174 -16.78 3.08 -5.98
CA ASP A 174 -16.68 2.63 -7.37
C ASP A 174 -15.39 3.12 -8.03
N GLU A 175 -14.84 4.24 -7.54
CA GLU A 175 -13.66 4.89 -8.07
C GLU A 175 -12.66 5.19 -6.92
N PRO A 176 -12.05 4.15 -6.31
CA PRO A 176 -11.08 4.36 -5.26
C PRO A 176 -9.79 4.96 -5.83
N VAL A 177 -9.11 5.77 -5.02
CA VAL A 177 -7.76 6.26 -5.34
C VAL A 177 -6.76 5.16 -4.98
N ILE A 178 -5.87 4.81 -5.91
CA ILE A 178 -4.85 3.77 -5.66
C ILE A 178 -3.47 4.42 -5.64
N LEU A 179 -2.71 4.13 -4.58
CA LEU A 179 -1.33 4.55 -4.38
C LEU A 179 -0.44 3.31 -4.26
N GLU A 180 0.43 3.09 -5.25
CA GLU A 180 1.29 1.90 -5.33
C GLU A 180 2.63 2.16 -6.05
N GLY A 181 3.52 1.16 -6.11
CA GLY A 181 4.79 1.26 -6.83
C GLY A 181 4.62 1.30 -8.35
N ASP A 182 5.58 1.88 -9.07
CA ASP A 182 5.56 1.99 -10.54
C ASP A 182 5.95 0.68 -11.28
N ARG A 183 6.25 -0.40 -10.54
CA ARG A 183 6.55 -1.75 -11.06
C ARG A 183 5.27 -2.58 -11.18
N LEU A 184 4.60 -2.42 -12.33
CA LEU A 184 3.30 -3.05 -12.62
C LEU A 184 3.39 -4.50 -13.11
N GLU A 185 4.54 -5.15 -13.04
CA GLU A 185 4.65 -6.55 -13.45
C GLU A 185 4.07 -7.49 -12.37
N PRO A 186 3.40 -8.61 -12.74
CA PRO A 186 2.77 -9.50 -11.77
C PRO A 186 3.68 -10.04 -10.64
N SER A 187 4.99 -10.14 -10.92
CA SER A 187 5.97 -10.56 -9.91
C SER A 187 6.24 -9.50 -8.83
N TYR A 188 5.81 -8.26 -9.05
CA TYR A 188 5.94 -7.11 -8.14
C TYR A 188 4.62 -6.73 -7.47
N ASP A 189 3.48 -7.30 -7.90
CA ASP A 189 2.15 -6.96 -7.37
C ASP A 189 2.06 -7.02 -5.84
N ASN A 190 2.81 -7.92 -5.20
CA ASN A 190 2.83 -8.12 -3.75
C ASN A 190 4.23 -7.95 -3.13
N ILE A 191 5.13 -7.20 -3.76
CA ILE A 191 6.43 -6.88 -3.17
C ILE A 191 6.30 -5.62 -2.31
N ALA A 192 6.43 -5.76 -1.00
CA ALA A 192 6.39 -4.64 -0.06
C ALA A 192 7.64 -3.73 -0.16
N GLY A 193 7.51 -2.45 0.18
CA GLY A 193 8.65 -1.52 0.24
C GLY A 193 9.09 -0.92 -1.09
N GLN A 194 8.23 -0.89 -2.10
CA GLN A 194 8.54 -0.34 -3.42
C GLN A 194 8.71 1.18 -3.43
N TRP A 195 8.11 1.87 -2.46
CA TRP A 195 8.15 3.32 -2.29
C TRP A 195 8.12 3.67 -0.80
N GLN A 196 8.36 4.94 -0.43
CA GLN A 196 8.65 5.29 0.96
C GLN A 196 7.42 5.52 1.84
N GLY A 197 6.32 6.03 1.28
CA GLY A 197 5.09 6.31 2.02
C GLY A 197 4.61 7.76 1.97
N ILE A 198 3.55 8.01 2.73
CA ILE A 198 2.98 9.34 2.96
C ILE A 198 3.37 9.83 4.36
N TYR A 199 3.94 11.02 4.44
CA TYR A 199 4.40 11.61 5.68
C TYR A 199 3.72 12.95 5.93
N LEU A 200 2.85 12.99 6.93
CA LEU A 200 2.21 14.20 7.41
C LEU A 200 3.08 14.74 8.55
N PHE A 201 3.96 15.69 8.21
CA PHE A 201 4.95 16.24 9.13
C PHE A 201 4.29 17.03 10.26
N PRO A 202 5.06 17.36 11.33
CA PRO A 202 4.52 18.09 12.46
C PRO A 202 3.78 19.35 12.03
N LEU A 203 2.62 19.56 12.65
CA LEU A 203 1.72 20.69 12.40
C LEU A 203 1.08 20.74 11.01
N SER A 204 1.17 19.70 10.17
CA SER A 204 0.21 19.55 9.07
C SER A 204 -1.21 19.40 9.65
N ILE A 205 -2.21 19.89 8.93
CA ILE A 205 -3.58 20.01 9.44
C ILE A 205 -4.58 19.50 8.42
N ASP A 206 -5.73 19.04 8.91
CA ASP A 206 -6.89 18.71 8.09
C ASP A 206 -6.52 17.75 6.94
N ASN A 207 -5.71 16.71 7.20
CA ASN A 207 -5.45 15.69 6.19
C ASN A 207 -6.61 14.70 6.17
N GLU A 208 -7.11 14.38 4.99
CA GLU A 208 -8.28 13.52 4.81
C GLU A 208 -8.00 12.46 3.75
N VAL A 209 -8.32 11.21 4.08
CA VAL A 209 -8.19 10.08 3.17
C VAL A 209 -9.51 9.32 3.17
N ASN A 210 -10.19 9.29 2.03
CA ASN A 210 -11.43 8.55 1.85
C ASN A 210 -11.32 7.64 0.63
N TRP A 211 -11.77 6.37 0.76
CA TRP A 211 -11.77 5.40 -0.34
C TRP A 211 -10.42 5.31 -1.09
N ALA A 212 -9.36 5.11 -0.31
CA ALA A 212 -8.02 4.92 -0.84
C ALA A 212 -7.55 3.47 -0.64
N VAL A 213 -6.77 2.99 -1.60
CA VAL A 213 -5.97 1.77 -1.45
C VAL A 213 -4.50 2.15 -1.52
N ILE A 214 -3.81 1.99 -0.40
CA ILE A 214 -2.38 2.31 -0.26
C ILE A 214 -1.65 0.99 -0.04
N LYS A 215 -0.81 0.59 -0.99
CA LYS A 215 -0.18 -0.73 -0.93
C LYS A 215 1.28 -0.74 -1.32
N ASN A 216 1.98 -1.77 -0.87
CA ASN A 216 3.38 -2.05 -1.22
C ASN A 216 4.37 -0.93 -0.85
N ALA A 217 3.99 -0.04 0.06
CA ALA A 217 4.86 1.01 0.57
C ALA A 217 5.89 0.43 1.55
N ARG A 218 6.88 1.23 1.94
CA ARG A 218 7.65 0.96 3.16
C ARG A 218 6.77 1.28 4.35
N LEU A 219 6.23 2.48 4.40
CA LEU A 219 5.29 2.93 5.40
C LEU A 219 4.03 3.43 4.68
N GLY A 220 2.82 3.07 5.14
CA GLY A 220 1.60 3.54 4.47
C GLY A 220 1.37 5.03 4.69
N ILE A 221 0.96 5.42 5.91
CA ILE A 221 0.81 6.83 6.32
C ILE A 221 1.40 7.04 7.72
N GLN A 222 2.19 8.10 7.88
CA GLN A 222 2.63 8.59 9.18
C GLN A 222 2.02 9.96 9.44
N ALA A 223 1.34 10.14 10.57
CA ALA A 223 0.94 11.43 11.10
C ALA A 223 1.77 11.80 12.32
N ASP A 224 2.44 12.94 12.25
CA ASP A 224 3.27 13.47 13.34
C ASP A 224 2.48 14.46 14.21
N THR A 225 3.15 15.02 15.21
CA THR A 225 2.51 15.78 16.29
C THR A 225 1.75 17.00 15.77
N LEU A 226 0.53 17.17 16.28
CA LEU A 226 -0.29 18.37 16.12
C LEU A 226 -0.44 19.06 17.46
N ASN A 227 -0.37 20.39 17.45
CA ASN A 227 -0.67 21.21 18.61
C ASN A 227 -2.12 21.68 18.51
N SER A 228 -2.91 21.52 19.57
CA SER A 228 -4.31 21.97 19.64
C SER A 228 -4.47 23.49 19.49
N SER A 229 -3.39 24.26 19.68
CA SER A 229 -3.35 25.69 19.37
C SER A 229 -3.26 26.00 17.87
N VAL A 230 -2.94 24.99 17.04
CA VAL A 230 -2.77 25.11 15.58
C VAL A 230 -4.02 24.64 14.84
N SER A 231 -4.63 23.52 15.26
CA SER A 231 -5.92 23.06 14.74
C SER A 231 -6.77 22.43 15.84
N SER A 232 -8.09 22.61 15.73
CA SER A 232 -9.09 21.93 16.56
C SER A 232 -9.58 20.62 15.97
N ASN A 233 -9.06 20.23 14.80
CA ASN A 233 -9.41 19.01 14.09
C ASN A 233 -8.29 17.96 14.21
N PRO A 234 -8.60 16.68 13.91
CA PRO A 234 -7.56 15.65 13.78
C PRO A 234 -6.47 16.03 12.77
N THR A 235 -5.26 15.53 13.00
CA THR A 235 -4.16 15.61 12.02
C THR A 235 -4.51 14.82 10.76
N LEU A 236 -5.10 13.64 10.95
CA LEU A 236 -5.55 12.75 9.89
C LEU A 236 -6.91 12.17 10.22
N THR A 237 -7.84 12.31 9.28
CA THR A 237 -9.10 11.57 9.23
C THR A 237 -9.03 10.57 8.07
N ILE A 238 -9.11 9.28 8.35
CA ILE A 238 -9.09 8.22 7.32
C ILE A 238 -10.36 7.38 7.36
N ARG A 239 -11.02 7.22 6.21
CA ARG A 239 -12.31 6.54 6.08
C ARG A 239 -12.33 5.60 4.88
N ASN A 240 -13.07 4.50 5.00
CA ASN A 240 -13.38 3.60 3.88
C ASN A 240 -12.14 3.15 3.08
N SER A 241 -11.00 2.97 3.74
CA SER A 241 -9.70 2.83 3.07
C SER A 241 -8.96 1.57 3.49
N MET A 242 -8.11 1.08 2.60
CA MET A 242 -7.29 -0.10 2.81
C MET A 242 -5.81 0.25 2.70
N ILE A 243 -5.03 -0.09 3.74
CA ILE A 243 -3.57 0.00 3.72
C ILE A 243 -3.01 -1.39 3.94
N TYR A 244 -2.22 -1.91 3.01
CA TYR A 244 -1.71 -3.26 3.13
C TYR A 244 -0.34 -3.51 2.51
N ASN A 245 0.26 -4.62 2.93
CA ASN A 245 1.54 -5.10 2.41
C ASN A 245 2.65 -4.04 2.48
N CYS A 246 2.70 -3.30 3.60
CA CYS A 246 3.78 -2.35 3.86
C CYS A 246 5.00 -3.08 4.44
N SER A 247 6.22 -2.72 4.05
CA SER A 247 7.42 -3.43 4.55
C SER A 247 7.82 -3.03 5.98
N SER A 248 7.25 -1.96 6.52
CA SER A 248 7.34 -1.55 7.93
C SER A 248 5.93 -1.36 8.52
N ILE A 249 5.45 -0.12 8.66
CA ILE A 249 4.19 0.21 9.34
C ILE A 249 3.08 0.55 8.35
N GLY A 250 1.86 0.05 8.59
CA GLY A 250 0.67 0.44 7.82
C GLY A 250 0.26 1.89 8.11
N ILE A 251 -0.23 2.15 9.32
CA ILE A 251 -0.55 3.50 9.80
C ILE A 251 0.24 3.82 11.07
N SER A 252 0.84 5.01 11.14
CA SER A 252 1.63 5.46 12.28
C SER A 252 1.16 6.81 12.81
N GLY A 253 0.93 6.88 14.12
CA GLY A 253 0.77 8.12 14.88
C GLY A 253 1.99 8.36 15.77
N ARG A 254 2.53 9.59 15.74
CA ARG A 254 3.66 10.01 16.59
C ARG A 254 3.28 11.24 17.41
N GLY A 255 2.68 11.02 18.58
CA GLY A 255 2.13 12.09 19.41
C GLY A 255 1.06 12.90 18.66
N SER A 256 0.30 12.23 17.79
CA SER A 256 -0.60 12.85 16.80
C SER A 256 -2.07 12.70 17.20
N TRP A 257 -2.98 13.22 16.37
CA TRP A 257 -4.42 12.99 16.49
C TRP A 257 -4.94 12.33 15.20
N ILE A 258 -5.34 11.06 15.28
CA ILE A 258 -5.86 10.29 14.14
C ILE A 258 -7.25 9.75 14.45
N GLU A 259 -8.18 9.93 13.51
CA GLU A 259 -9.51 9.32 13.53
C GLU A 259 -9.68 8.41 12.31
N GLY A 260 -9.97 7.14 12.55
CA GLY A 260 -10.16 6.12 11.52
C GLY A 260 -11.55 5.48 11.58
N SER A 261 -12.20 5.30 10.43
CA SER A 261 -13.49 4.58 10.38
C SER A 261 -13.60 3.68 9.14
N ASN A 262 -14.14 2.47 9.30
CA ASN A 262 -14.38 1.54 8.20
C ASN A 262 -13.10 1.27 7.36
N CYS A 263 -12.01 0.89 8.04
CA CYS A 263 -10.68 0.78 7.40
C CYS A 263 -10.02 -0.58 7.67
N VAL A 264 -9.15 -1.00 6.75
CA VAL A 264 -8.40 -2.26 6.85
C VAL A 264 -6.91 -1.96 6.79
N PHE A 265 -6.16 -2.37 7.82
CA PHE A 265 -4.70 -2.23 7.93
C PHE A 265 -4.08 -3.62 8.12
N VAL A 266 -3.45 -4.17 7.08
CA VAL A 266 -3.13 -5.61 7.07
C VAL A 266 -1.78 -5.98 6.48
N ASN A 267 -1.22 -7.07 6.99
CA ASN A 267 0.02 -7.70 6.50
C ASN A 267 1.19 -6.70 6.37
N CYS A 268 1.54 -6.02 7.46
CA CYS A 268 2.64 -5.06 7.52
C CYS A 268 3.86 -5.67 8.24
N GLY A 269 5.07 -5.31 7.80
CA GLY A 269 6.32 -5.92 8.28
C GLY A 269 6.64 -5.70 9.76
N ASP A 270 6.33 -4.52 10.28
CA ASP A 270 6.46 -4.18 11.72
C ASP A 270 5.07 -4.22 12.38
N TYR A 271 4.27 -3.16 12.23
CA TYR A 271 2.95 -3.01 12.83
C TYR A 271 1.92 -2.64 11.76
N CYS A 272 0.71 -3.17 11.85
CA CYS A 272 -0.39 -2.64 11.05
C CYS A 272 -0.79 -1.25 11.54
N GLY A 273 -0.81 -1.03 12.86
CA GLY A 273 -1.00 0.27 13.51
C GLY A 273 0.05 0.54 14.59
N ALA A 274 0.80 1.63 14.48
CA ALA A 274 1.78 2.05 15.49
C ALA A 274 1.46 3.45 16.04
N PHE A 275 0.91 3.49 17.25
CA PHE A 275 0.48 4.72 17.90
C PHE A 275 1.42 4.99 19.09
N SER A 276 2.43 5.81 18.80
CA SER A 276 3.59 6.02 19.66
C SER A 276 3.71 7.47 20.11
N LEU A 277 4.50 7.71 21.16
CA LEU A 277 4.77 9.05 21.70
C LEU A 277 3.54 9.76 22.27
N GLY A 278 2.55 9.00 22.75
CA GLY A 278 1.27 9.53 23.20
C GLY A 278 0.37 9.95 22.04
N GLY A 279 -0.61 10.81 22.30
CA GLY A 279 -1.56 11.34 21.30
C GLY A 279 -3.02 10.97 21.53
N LYS A 280 -3.84 11.13 20.49
CA LYS A 280 -5.28 10.88 20.45
C LYS A 280 -5.62 9.98 19.27
N TYR A 281 -6.14 8.80 19.54
CA TYR A 281 -6.44 7.81 18.51
C TYR A 281 -7.84 7.28 18.71
N SER A 282 -8.65 7.27 17.65
CA SER A 282 -10.00 6.71 17.66
C SER A 282 -10.21 5.92 16.38
N PHE A 283 -10.55 4.63 16.52
CA PHE A 283 -10.84 3.74 15.40
C PHE A 283 -12.19 3.05 15.58
N LYS A 284 -13.04 3.12 14.55
CA LYS A 284 -14.37 2.51 14.54
C LYS A 284 -14.55 1.59 13.34
N HIS A 285 -14.99 0.35 13.55
CA HIS A 285 -15.14 -0.62 12.46
C HIS A 285 -13.87 -0.78 11.62
N CYS A 286 -12.73 -0.91 12.30
CA CYS A 286 -11.44 -1.14 11.64
C CYS A 286 -10.93 -2.56 11.88
N THR A 287 -10.25 -3.12 10.88
CA THR A 287 -9.57 -4.41 10.96
C THR A 287 -8.06 -4.20 10.90
N PHE A 288 -7.35 -4.55 11.97
CA PHE A 288 -5.90 -4.67 12.02
C PHE A 288 -5.53 -6.15 12.00
N GLY A 289 -5.06 -6.65 10.86
CA GLY A 289 -4.85 -8.08 10.62
C GLY A 289 -3.43 -8.39 10.13
N ASN A 290 -2.56 -8.92 10.99
CA ASN A 290 -1.17 -9.19 10.60
C ASN A 290 -0.87 -10.69 10.41
N TYR A 291 -0.90 -11.14 9.16
CA TYR A 291 -0.60 -12.52 8.76
C TYR A 291 0.60 -12.59 7.81
N SER A 292 1.45 -11.56 7.82
CA SER A 292 2.58 -11.44 6.88
C SER A 292 3.48 -12.69 6.93
N PRO A 293 3.67 -13.41 5.80
CA PRO A 293 4.37 -14.69 5.76
C PRO A 293 5.88 -14.60 6.05
N ASN A 294 6.46 -13.39 5.96
CA ASN A 294 7.85 -13.12 6.30
C ASN A 294 8.01 -12.54 7.72
N GLY A 295 6.97 -12.70 8.56
CA GLY A 295 6.70 -11.94 9.77
C GLY A 295 7.85 -11.90 10.77
N ILE A 296 8.27 -10.67 11.05
CA ILE A 296 8.99 -10.31 12.27
C ILE A 296 8.03 -10.58 13.44
N ASP A 297 8.57 -10.96 14.61
CA ASP A 297 7.83 -11.23 15.84
C ASP A 297 7.31 -9.90 16.46
N LYS A 298 6.30 -9.30 15.82
CA LYS A 298 5.66 -8.04 16.20
C LYS A 298 4.14 -8.17 16.18
N ALA A 299 3.51 -7.55 17.18
CA ALA A 299 2.06 -7.40 17.27
C ALA A 299 1.48 -6.58 16.10
N ALA A 300 0.21 -6.78 15.77
CA ALA A 300 -0.50 -5.98 14.78
C ALA A 300 -0.63 -4.51 15.20
N VAL A 301 -0.88 -4.25 16.49
CA VAL A 301 -1.06 -2.90 17.04
C VAL A 301 -0.13 -2.66 18.23
N VAL A 302 0.49 -1.48 18.27
CA VAL A 302 1.22 -0.98 19.45
C VAL A 302 0.69 0.37 19.90
N LEU A 303 0.45 0.48 21.21
CA LEU A 303 0.17 1.73 21.92
C LEU A 303 1.34 2.08 22.83
N ASN A 304 1.82 3.31 22.76
CA ASN A 304 2.99 3.76 23.51
C ASN A 304 2.89 5.24 23.95
N ASN A 305 3.31 5.53 25.18
CA ASN A 305 3.30 6.86 25.80
C ASN A 305 4.71 7.36 26.20
N TRP A 306 5.77 6.94 25.49
CA TRP A 306 7.14 7.35 25.83
C TRP A 306 8.11 7.24 24.65
N PHE A 307 9.25 7.95 24.73
CA PHE A 307 10.41 7.67 23.88
C PHE A 307 11.71 7.69 24.63
N GLU A 308 12.72 7.03 24.07
CA GLU A 308 14.10 7.12 24.54
C GLU A 308 14.79 8.31 23.85
N ASP A 309 15.36 9.23 24.63
CA ASP A 309 16.18 10.32 24.11
C ASP A 309 17.61 9.85 23.75
N ASN A 310 18.44 10.74 23.20
CA ASN A 310 19.82 10.40 22.81
C ASN A 310 20.72 9.97 23.99
N ASN A 311 20.32 10.26 25.23
CA ASN A 311 21.04 9.88 26.45
C ASN A 311 20.48 8.61 27.10
N ARG A 312 19.54 7.93 26.43
CA ARG A 312 18.82 6.76 26.94
C ARG A 312 17.87 7.04 28.10
N ASN A 313 17.44 8.29 28.26
CA ASN A 313 16.39 8.61 29.22
C ASN A 313 15.03 8.32 28.60
N ILE A 314 14.15 7.73 29.41
CA ILE A 314 12.75 7.54 29.07
C ILE A 314 12.01 8.85 29.29
N ILE A 315 11.45 9.41 28.21
CA ILE A 315 10.69 10.66 28.23
C ILE A 315 9.20 10.31 28.09
N PRO A 316 8.39 10.51 29.14
CA PRO A 316 6.96 10.23 29.11
C PRO A 316 6.20 11.27 28.26
N ARG A 317 5.12 10.83 27.61
CA ARG A 317 4.25 11.62 26.72
C ARG A 317 2.81 11.12 26.82
N ASP A 318 1.87 11.96 27.21
CA ASP A 318 0.48 11.54 27.44
C ASP A 318 -0.16 10.89 26.20
N LEU A 319 -0.62 9.66 26.36
CA LEU A 319 -1.62 9.04 25.50
C LEU A 319 -2.99 9.42 26.05
N GLU A 320 -3.53 10.54 25.56
CA GLU A 320 -4.76 11.14 26.07
C GLU A 320 -5.98 10.24 25.79
N THR A 321 -6.02 9.58 24.63
CA THR A 321 -7.10 8.69 24.21
C THR A 321 -6.60 7.67 23.19
N ALA A 322 -7.04 6.42 23.32
CA ALA A 322 -6.83 5.36 22.35
C ALA A 322 -8.06 4.44 22.35
N ASP A 323 -9.09 4.84 21.62
CA ASP A 323 -10.40 4.19 21.60
C ASP A 323 -10.54 3.34 20.34
N PHE A 324 -10.84 2.06 20.52
CA PHE A 324 -11.13 1.11 19.45
C PHE A 324 -12.53 0.53 19.69
N THR A 325 -13.44 0.77 18.75
CA THR A 325 -14.84 0.37 18.88
C THR A 325 -15.28 -0.46 17.67
N ASN A 326 -15.89 -1.62 17.93
CA ASN A 326 -16.28 -2.57 16.90
C ASN A 326 -15.11 -2.94 15.98
N CYS A 327 -13.90 -3.13 16.52
CA CYS A 327 -12.68 -3.41 15.75
C CYS A 327 -12.27 -4.89 15.81
N ILE A 328 -11.47 -5.33 14.84
CA ILE A 328 -10.72 -6.58 14.93
C ILE A 328 -9.23 -6.25 15.04
N ILE A 329 -8.53 -6.84 16.01
CA ILE A 329 -7.07 -6.78 16.15
C ILE A 329 -6.57 -8.22 16.28
N TYR A 330 -6.04 -8.77 15.19
CA TYR A 330 -5.73 -10.19 15.10
C TYR A 330 -4.54 -10.45 14.15
N GLY A 331 -4.04 -11.68 14.16
CA GLY A 331 -2.93 -12.09 13.31
C GLY A 331 -2.29 -13.42 13.71
N ALA A 332 -1.08 -13.63 13.21
CA ALA A 332 -0.32 -14.85 13.40
C ALA A 332 0.31 -14.98 14.81
N GLN A 333 0.61 -13.88 15.49
CA GLN A 333 1.28 -13.88 16.79
C GLN A 333 0.35 -14.26 17.93
N GLU A 334 0.92 -14.72 19.06
CA GLU A 334 0.14 -14.96 20.28
C GLU A 334 -0.41 -13.66 20.86
N ASN A 335 0.33 -12.56 20.72
CA ASN A 335 -0.05 -11.25 21.21
C ASN A 335 -0.07 -10.21 20.08
N GLU A 336 -1.26 -9.76 19.68
CA GLU A 336 -1.47 -8.82 18.57
C GLU A 336 -1.73 -7.38 19.03
N LEU A 337 -1.80 -7.17 20.35
CA LEU A 337 -1.87 -5.85 20.97
C LEU A 337 -0.72 -5.69 21.97
N LEU A 338 0.15 -4.72 21.70
CA LEU A 338 1.24 -4.35 22.59
C LEU A 338 0.93 -3.04 23.31
N LEU A 339 0.85 -3.09 24.65
CA LEU A 339 0.68 -1.92 25.51
C LEU A 339 2.03 -1.54 26.15
N SER A 340 2.77 -0.63 25.52
CA SER A 340 4.08 -0.17 25.99
C SER A 340 3.96 1.12 26.78
N LYS A 341 3.69 1.00 28.08
CA LYS A 341 3.43 2.13 28.97
C LYS A 341 4.59 2.46 29.92
N VAL A 342 4.64 3.72 30.33
CA VAL A 342 5.35 4.22 31.52
C VAL A 342 4.34 4.95 32.41
N ASP A 343 4.52 4.89 33.73
CA ASP A 343 3.52 5.36 34.70
C ASP A 343 3.59 6.88 34.94
N GLU A 344 4.64 7.56 34.45
CA GLU A 344 4.87 9.00 34.59
C GLU A 344 4.04 9.86 33.61
N ALA A 345 3.27 9.24 32.72
CA ALA A 345 2.32 9.88 31.82
C ALA A 345 1.01 9.09 31.73
N THR A 346 -0.02 9.77 31.24
CA THR A 346 -1.33 9.18 31.00
C THR A 346 -1.24 8.09 29.92
N PHE A 347 -1.98 6.99 30.13
CA PHE A 347 -2.07 5.85 29.21
C PHE A 347 -3.53 5.40 29.05
N ASN A 348 -4.37 6.27 28.50
CA ASN A 348 -5.79 5.98 28.33
C ASN A 348 -6.01 5.14 27.08
N HIS A 349 -6.60 3.96 27.24
CA HIS A 349 -6.99 3.07 26.16
C HIS A 349 -8.33 2.42 26.49
N HIS A 350 -9.17 2.27 25.47
CA HIS A 350 -10.45 1.60 25.56
C HIS A 350 -10.67 0.73 24.33
N PHE A 351 -11.06 -0.52 24.54
CA PHE A 351 -11.51 -1.46 23.51
C PHE A 351 -12.96 -1.83 23.81
N LYS A 352 -13.87 -1.53 22.88
CA LYS A 352 -15.30 -1.79 23.03
C LYS A 352 -15.77 -2.67 21.87
N ASN A 353 -16.45 -3.78 22.18
CA ASN A 353 -17.05 -4.65 21.16
C ASN A 353 -16.02 -5.15 20.12
N CYS A 354 -14.79 -5.42 20.57
CA CYS A 354 -13.68 -5.78 19.69
C CYS A 354 -13.39 -7.29 19.73
N LEU A 355 -12.92 -7.84 18.61
CA LEU A 355 -12.30 -9.16 18.56
C LEU A 355 -10.78 -8.98 18.64
N ILE A 356 -10.14 -9.51 19.69
CA ILE A 356 -8.71 -9.23 19.96
C ILE A 356 -7.95 -10.53 20.27
N LYS A 357 -6.76 -10.68 19.69
CA LYS A 357 -5.79 -11.71 20.07
C LYS A 357 -4.73 -11.17 21.02
N VAL A 358 -4.63 -11.71 22.22
CA VAL A 358 -3.63 -11.30 23.22
C VAL A 358 -3.20 -12.47 24.10
N ASN A 359 -1.98 -12.35 24.65
CA ASN A 359 -1.62 -13.12 25.83
C ASN A 359 -2.24 -12.47 27.06
N THR A 360 -3.20 -13.15 27.69
CA THR A 360 -3.94 -12.62 28.85
C THR A 360 -3.10 -12.52 30.13
N ASN A 361 -1.87 -13.05 30.13
CA ASN A 361 -0.90 -12.77 31.20
C ASN A 361 -0.25 -11.39 31.05
N ASP A 362 -0.16 -10.88 29.83
CA ASP A 362 0.47 -9.58 29.53
C ASP A 362 -0.57 -8.44 29.45
N VAL A 363 -1.81 -8.77 29.06
CA VAL A 363 -2.92 -7.82 28.90
C VAL A 363 -4.11 -8.27 29.74
N ASP A 364 -4.48 -7.45 30.73
CA ASP A 364 -5.68 -7.68 31.56
C ASP A 364 -6.96 -7.26 30.82
N THR A 365 -7.52 -8.21 30.08
CA THR A 365 -8.76 -8.04 29.30
C THR A 365 -10.03 -8.08 30.15
N GLU A 366 -9.93 -8.33 31.46
CA GLU A 366 -11.07 -8.24 32.40
C GLU A 366 -11.18 -6.83 33.02
N SER A 367 -10.21 -5.97 32.76
CA SER A 367 -10.22 -4.58 33.23
C SER A 367 -11.33 -3.76 32.54
N PRO A 368 -11.78 -2.65 33.16
CA PRO A 368 -12.82 -1.79 32.57
C PRO A 368 -12.45 -1.16 31.21
N ASN A 369 -11.19 -1.23 30.81
CA ASN A 369 -10.72 -0.75 29.52
C ASN A 369 -11.12 -1.68 28.36
N PHE A 370 -11.55 -2.91 28.65
CA PHE A 370 -12.02 -3.89 27.67
C PHE A 370 -13.48 -4.22 27.95
N VAL A 371 -14.37 -3.76 27.08
CA VAL A 371 -15.83 -3.91 27.25
C VAL A 371 -16.39 -4.73 26.10
N ASN A 372 -17.07 -5.83 26.42
CA ASN A 372 -17.69 -6.73 25.43
C ASN A 372 -16.71 -7.21 24.34
N CYS A 373 -15.46 -7.45 24.69
CA CYS A 373 -14.47 -7.94 23.73
C CYS A 373 -14.50 -9.48 23.65
N ALA A 374 -14.48 -10.03 22.44
CA ALA A 374 -14.18 -11.43 22.21
C ALA A 374 -12.65 -11.60 22.19
N VAL A 375 -12.11 -12.44 23.08
CA VAL A 375 -10.67 -12.56 23.29
C VAL A 375 -10.20 -13.93 22.81
N ASN A 376 -9.21 -13.96 21.92
CA ASN A 376 -8.60 -15.16 21.35
C ASN A 376 -9.57 -16.10 20.60
N GLU A 377 -10.71 -15.57 20.16
CA GLU A 377 -11.68 -16.26 19.31
C GLU A 377 -11.34 -16.12 17.82
N ASN A 378 -11.80 -17.05 16.99
CA ASN A 378 -11.41 -17.10 15.57
C ASN A 378 -12.15 -16.03 14.73
N PRO A 379 -11.44 -15.13 14.03
CA PRO A 379 -12.07 -14.19 13.08
C PRO A 379 -12.59 -14.83 11.80
N ASP A 380 -12.15 -16.05 11.45
CA ASP A 380 -12.58 -16.81 10.26
C ASP A 380 -12.64 -15.98 8.96
N PHE A 381 -11.52 -15.35 8.59
CA PHE A 381 -11.43 -14.56 7.36
C PHE A 381 -11.43 -15.43 6.09
N LYS A 382 -11.96 -14.90 4.98
CA LYS A 382 -12.04 -15.58 3.68
C LYS A 382 -10.68 -16.00 3.12
N ASP A 383 -9.75 -15.06 2.97
CA ASP A 383 -8.41 -15.37 2.46
C ASP A 383 -7.37 -14.33 2.90
N ILE A 384 -6.70 -14.62 4.01
CA ILE A 384 -5.63 -13.79 4.57
C ILE A 384 -4.41 -13.63 3.65
N TYR A 385 -4.18 -14.54 2.70
CA TYR A 385 -3.03 -14.51 1.80
C TYR A 385 -3.26 -13.60 0.59
N PHE A 386 -4.52 -13.46 0.16
CA PHE A 386 -4.92 -12.53 -0.90
C PHE A 386 -5.49 -11.20 -0.36
N HIS A 387 -5.29 -10.94 0.93
CA HIS A 387 -5.79 -9.74 1.62
C HIS A 387 -7.33 -9.61 1.62
N ASP A 388 -8.04 -10.74 1.53
CA ASP A 388 -9.49 -10.81 1.66
C ASP A 388 -9.86 -11.05 3.14
N PHE A 389 -10.13 -9.95 3.84
CA PHE A 389 -10.50 -9.92 5.25
C PHE A 389 -12.02 -9.89 5.47
N ASN A 390 -12.81 -10.26 4.46
CA ASN A 390 -14.21 -10.56 4.66
C ASN A 390 -14.40 -11.74 5.62
N LEU A 391 -15.50 -11.76 6.35
CA LEU A 391 -15.82 -12.82 7.31
C LEU A 391 -16.45 -14.04 6.61
N ASN A 392 -16.15 -15.23 7.12
CA ASN A 392 -16.90 -16.46 6.86
C ASN A 392 -17.91 -16.74 7.98
N GLU A 393 -18.78 -17.73 7.74
CA GLU A 393 -19.92 -18.08 8.58
C GLU A 393 -19.59 -18.44 10.04
N ASN A 394 -18.37 -18.89 10.34
CA ASN A 394 -17.96 -19.28 11.71
C ASN A 394 -17.17 -18.18 12.43
N SER A 395 -17.15 -16.96 11.87
CA SER A 395 -16.44 -15.84 12.49
C SER A 395 -17.04 -15.44 13.82
N SER A 396 -16.19 -15.28 14.82
CA SER A 396 -16.58 -14.73 16.12
C SER A 396 -16.73 -13.20 16.13
N ALA A 397 -16.42 -12.55 15.00
CA ALA A 397 -16.70 -11.12 14.83
C ALA A 397 -18.16 -10.85 14.45
N ILE A 398 -18.90 -11.87 14.02
CA ILE A 398 -20.30 -11.75 13.60
C ILE A 398 -21.19 -11.33 14.78
N ASN A 399 -22.02 -10.31 14.58
CA ASN A 399 -22.91 -9.69 15.56
C ASN A 399 -22.22 -9.15 16.84
N LEU A 400 -20.89 -8.97 16.82
CA LEU A 400 -20.14 -8.53 18.00
C LEU A 400 -20.27 -7.01 18.24
N GLY A 401 -20.51 -6.24 17.19
CA GLY A 401 -20.55 -4.79 17.21
C GLY A 401 -21.79 -4.20 17.90
N ASP A 402 -21.65 -2.99 18.42
CA ASP A 402 -22.76 -2.22 18.99
C ASP A 402 -23.36 -1.29 17.93
N VAL A 403 -24.62 -1.52 17.56
CA VAL A 403 -25.35 -0.72 16.57
C VAL A 403 -25.55 0.74 17.00
N SER A 404 -25.54 1.04 18.31
CA SER A 404 -25.66 2.42 18.78
C SER A 404 -24.47 3.28 18.35
N GLU A 405 -23.29 2.67 18.21
CA GLU A 405 -22.08 3.32 17.71
C GLU A 405 -22.23 3.69 16.23
N VAL A 406 -22.79 2.78 15.43
CA VAL A 406 -23.11 3.03 14.00
C VAL A 406 -24.16 4.14 13.88
N ASN A 407 -25.24 4.06 14.65
CA ASN A 407 -26.32 5.06 14.64
C ASN A 407 -25.85 6.46 15.06
N SER A 408 -24.80 6.56 15.87
CA SER A 408 -24.21 7.84 16.29
C SER A 408 -23.41 8.53 15.17
N ASP A 409 -23.02 7.80 14.12
CA ASP A 409 -22.22 8.29 13.00
C ASP A 409 -22.58 7.60 11.67
N LEU A 410 -23.86 7.66 11.30
CA LEU A 410 -24.38 7.01 10.09
C LEU A 410 -23.67 7.46 8.82
N ILE A 411 -23.25 8.72 8.75
CA ILE A 411 -22.54 9.28 7.58
C ILE A 411 -21.28 8.48 7.25
N ASN A 412 -20.58 7.98 8.28
CA ASN A 412 -19.31 7.29 8.10
C ASN A 412 -19.41 5.76 8.28
N LEU A 413 -20.46 5.25 8.93
CA LEU A 413 -20.50 3.85 9.39
C LEU A 413 -21.72 3.04 8.91
N GLU A 414 -22.74 3.66 8.30
CA GLU A 414 -23.95 2.94 7.87
C GLU A 414 -23.64 1.75 6.96
N PHE A 415 -22.65 1.90 6.08
CA PHE A 415 -22.25 0.90 5.10
C PHE A 415 -20.81 0.44 5.28
N ASP A 416 -20.56 -0.86 5.09
CA ASP A 416 -19.22 -1.45 5.10
C ASP A 416 -18.44 -1.19 3.81
N LEU A 417 -17.21 -1.71 3.73
CA LEU A 417 -16.39 -1.56 2.51
C LEU A 417 -16.99 -2.25 1.27
N ASN A 418 -17.90 -3.21 1.44
CA ASN A 418 -18.64 -3.85 0.35
C ASN A 418 -19.96 -3.12 0.03
N ASN A 419 -20.32 -2.11 0.81
CA ASN A 419 -21.62 -1.41 0.83
C ASN A 419 -22.78 -2.27 1.34
N THR A 420 -22.50 -3.17 2.27
CA THR A 420 -23.49 -3.86 3.10
C THR A 420 -23.88 -2.94 4.25
N SER A 421 -25.18 -2.80 4.52
CA SER A 421 -25.67 -2.01 5.64
C SER A 421 -25.43 -2.74 6.96
N ARG A 422 -24.86 -2.02 7.93
CA ARG A 422 -24.63 -2.44 9.32
C ARG A 422 -25.82 -2.28 10.24
N THR A 423 -26.91 -1.73 9.72
CA THR A 423 -28.11 -1.41 10.52
C THR A 423 -29.29 -2.29 10.19
N ASN A 424 -29.23 -3.05 9.09
CA ASN A 424 -30.36 -3.82 8.57
C ASN A 424 -30.79 -4.97 9.50
N ASP A 425 -29.84 -5.66 10.13
CA ASP A 425 -30.12 -6.73 11.10
C ASP A 425 -30.06 -6.25 12.57
N GLY A 426 -29.64 -4.99 12.78
CA GLY A 426 -29.51 -4.34 14.07
C GLY A 426 -28.33 -4.84 14.92
N LYS A 427 -27.41 -5.63 14.35
CA LYS A 427 -26.30 -6.27 15.05
C LYS A 427 -25.06 -6.28 14.16
N PRO A 428 -24.38 -5.13 14.02
CA PRO A 428 -23.25 -5.04 13.13
C PRO A 428 -22.11 -5.97 13.56
N ASP A 429 -21.30 -6.35 12.61
CA ASP A 429 -20.11 -7.15 12.86
C ASP A 429 -18.94 -6.27 13.32
N ALA A 430 -18.02 -6.86 14.11
CA ALA A 430 -16.76 -6.19 14.39
C ALA A 430 -15.86 -6.19 13.15
N GLY A 431 -15.10 -5.12 12.97
CA GLY A 431 -14.21 -4.91 11.83
C GLY A 431 -14.86 -4.14 10.69
N ALA A 432 -14.17 -4.12 9.55
CA ALA A 432 -14.50 -3.29 8.39
C ALA A 432 -15.53 -3.91 7.43
N TYR A 433 -15.95 -5.16 7.66
CA TYR A 433 -16.85 -5.90 6.78
C TYR A 433 -18.02 -6.47 7.58
N GLU A 434 -19.19 -6.45 6.96
CA GLU A 434 -20.40 -7.12 7.43
C GLU A 434 -20.53 -8.46 6.71
N TYR A 435 -20.80 -9.52 7.47
CA TYR A 435 -21.09 -10.85 6.97
C TYR A 435 -22.50 -10.89 6.38
N LEU A 436 -22.59 -11.40 5.15
CA LEU A 436 -23.85 -11.76 4.53
C LEU A 436 -23.89 -13.28 4.36
N ALA A 437 -24.89 -13.91 4.97
CA ALA A 437 -25.18 -15.31 4.69
C ALA A 437 -25.58 -15.46 3.21
N GLU A 438 -24.93 -16.41 2.52
CA GLU A 438 -25.22 -16.74 1.11
C GLU A 438 -26.62 -17.34 0.89
#